data_AF-A0A257MHW8-F1
#
_entry.id   AF-A0A257MHW8-F1
#
_cell.length_a   1.000
_cell.length_b   1.000
_cell.length_c   1.000
_cell.angle_alpha   90.00
_cell.angle_beta   90.00
_cell.angle_gamma   90.00
#
_symmetry.space_group_name_H-M   'P 1'
#
loop_
_entity.id
_entity.type
_entity.pdbx_description
1 polymer ?
#
loop_
_entity_poly.entity_id
_entity_poly.type
_entity_poly.pdbx_seq_one_letter_code
_entity_poly.pdbx_strand_id
1 'polypeptide(L)'
;MIKSIMYRIRKSGKVFVLGIAGDSGSGKTTLSSGIKRILGEEMVCSFSMDDYHTLNRRQRKELEITPLHPLATDLNLLAEHLEALRRGETVDKPVYDHSVGTSSGTVPFGPAPVIIVEGLHPFFTEQLRSLIDLKIFVDPSRSVKRLWKVRRDVGDRGYRPEQVMAEILQREPDYKLYVDIQKIYAEIVVKIRDTRFHPSLLDAGPKPDWYSVRLIQQMLDQPVSKVDLAIDLSKIMRSSEHDFSIEF
;
A
#
# COMPACT_ATOMS: atom_id res chain seq x y z
N MET A 1 28.87 -19.32 -2.82
CA MET A 1 28.11 -18.34 -2.00
C MET A 1 26.99 -17.76 -2.86
N ILE A 2 25.72 -17.98 -2.49
CA ILE A 2 24.59 -17.38 -3.21
C ILE A 2 24.67 -15.86 -2.97
N LYS A 3 24.78 -15.07 -4.04
CA LYS A 3 24.86 -13.62 -3.94
C LYS A 3 23.51 -13.08 -3.45
N SER A 4 23.53 -12.08 -2.56
CA SER A 4 22.30 -11.49 -1.99
C SER A 4 21.38 -10.97 -3.10
N ILE A 5 20.07 -10.94 -2.82
CA ILE A 5 19.08 -10.36 -3.75
C ILE A 5 19.45 -8.92 -4.14
N MET A 6 19.95 -8.14 -3.18
CA MET A 6 20.40 -6.75 -3.40
C MET A 6 21.54 -6.65 -4.41
N TYR A 7 22.53 -7.55 -4.31
CA TYR A 7 23.62 -7.61 -5.28
C TYR A 7 23.09 -7.96 -6.68
N ARG A 8 22.17 -8.92 -6.78
CA ARG A 8 21.59 -9.34 -8.06
C ARG A 8 20.79 -8.22 -8.72
N ILE A 9 20.01 -7.47 -7.93
CA ILE A 9 19.27 -6.29 -8.39
C ILE A 9 20.24 -5.25 -8.95
N ARG A 10 21.25 -4.81 -8.17
CA ARG A 10 22.24 -3.82 -8.65
C ARG A 10 22.96 -4.27 -9.92
N LYS A 11 23.42 -5.52 -9.96
CA LYS A 11 24.17 -6.04 -11.10
C LYS A 11 23.32 -6.17 -12.38
N SER A 12 22.00 -6.28 -12.24
CA SER A 12 21.12 -6.41 -13.41
C SER A 12 21.13 -5.15 -14.29
N GLY A 13 21.45 -3.98 -13.72
CA GLY A 13 21.33 -2.69 -14.40
C GLY A 13 19.90 -2.29 -14.73
N LYS A 14 18.89 -3.04 -14.25
CA LYS A 14 17.47 -2.76 -14.47
C LYS A 14 16.85 -2.16 -13.22
N VAL A 15 15.90 -1.26 -13.43
CA VAL A 15 15.00 -0.75 -12.40
C VAL A 15 13.82 -1.71 -12.26
N PHE A 16 13.52 -2.13 -11.03
CA PHE A 16 12.37 -2.97 -10.72
C PHE A 16 11.26 -2.15 -10.06
N VAL A 17 10.08 -2.13 -10.64
CA VAL A 17 8.93 -1.35 -10.18
C VAL A 17 7.94 -2.24 -9.45
N LEU A 18 7.71 -1.93 -8.18
CA LEU A 18 6.67 -2.50 -7.35
C LEU A 18 5.49 -1.53 -7.27
N GLY A 19 4.30 -1.98 -7.66
CA GLY A 19 3.07 -1.24 -7.41
C GLY A 19 2.31 -1.80 -6.23
N ILE A 20 1.84 -0.94 -5.33
CA ILE A 20 1.04 -1.31 -4.16
C ILE A 20 -0.30 -0.56 -4.22
N ALA A 21 -1.36 -1.26 -4.61
CA ALA A 21 -2.71 -0.71 -4.70
C ALA A 21 -3.54 -1.02 -3.44
N GLY A 22 -4.56 -0.20 -3.21
CA GLY A 22 -5.49 -0.37 -2.09
C GLY A 22 -6.08 0.95 -1.64
N ASP A 23 -7.14 0.89 -0.84
CA ASP A 23 -7.86 2.09 -0.40
C ASP A 23 -7.06 2.98 0.58
N SER A 24 -7.50 4.21 0.80
CA SER A 24 -6.96 5.09 1.83
C SER A 24 -7.08 4.45 3.22
N GLY A 25 -5.99 4.45 3.98
CA GLY A 25 -5.95 3.82 5.30
C GLY A 25 -5.90 2.29 5.26
N SER A 26 -5.57 1.67 4.12
CA SER A 26 -5.49 0.21 4.02
C SER A 26 -4.18 -0.43 4.49
N GLY A 27 -3.17 0.37 4.87
CA GLY A 27 -1.86 -0.13 5.30
C GLY A 27 -0.79 -0.24 4.21
N LYS A 28 -1.03 0.32 3.01
CA LYS A 28 -0.04 0.34 1.91
C LYS A 28 1.31 0.92 2.35
N THR A 29 1.30 2.11 2.97
CA THR A 29 2.51 2.80 3.40
C THR A 29 3.30 1.97 4.40
N THR A 30 2.61 1.28 5.31
CA THR A 30 3.24 0.35 6.26
C THR A 30 3.91 -0.83 5.54
N LEU A 31 3.25 -1.41 4.53
CA LEU A 31 3.83 -2.47 3.71
C LEU A 31 5.04 -1.96 2.91
N SER A 32 4.93 -0.81 2.27
CA SER A 32 6.00 -0.14 1.53
C SER A 32 7.23 0.12 2.41
N SER A 33 7.05 0.70 3.60
CA SER A 33 8.12 0.90 4.58
C SER A 33 8.73 -0.41 5.05
N GLY A 34 7.94 -1.46 5.24
CA GLY A 34 8.43 -2.79 5.57
C GLY A 34 9.35 -3.38 4.50
N ILE A 35 8.95 -3.28 3.23
CA ILE A 35 9.75 -3.71 2.08
C ILE A 35 11.03 -2.87 1.98
N LYS A 36 10.92 -1.55 2.10
CA LYS A 36 12.06 -0.64 2.12
C LYS A 36 13.09 -1.00 3.18
N ARG A 37 12.65 -1.32 4.40
CA ARG A 37 13.51 -1.76 5.50
C ARG A 37 14.24 -3.08 5.22
N ILE A 38 13.60 -4.02 4.51
CA ILE A 38 14.21 -5.31 4.16
C ILE A 38 15.27 -5.13 3.07
N LEU A 39 14.99 -4.29 2.07
CA LEU A 39 15.86 -4.08 0.92
C LEU A 39 17.00 -3.08 1.21
N GLY A 40 16.79 -2.12 2.12
CA GLY A 40 17.72 -1.03 2.40
C GLY A 40 17.25 0.29 1.78
N GLU A 41 17.41 1.38 2.55
CA GLU A 41 16.96 2.73 2.19
C GLU A 41 17.60 3.23 0.88
N GLU A 42 18.84 2.85 0.62
CA GLU A 42 19.60 3.28 -0.57
C GLU A 42 19.20 2.52 -1.85
N MET A 43 18.44 1.44 -1.70
CA MET A 43 18.05 0.57 -2.81
C MET A 43 16.65 0.85 -3.33
N VAL A 44 15.87 1.61 -2.57
CA VAL A 44 14.44 1.80 -2.80
C VAL A 44 14.12 3.29 -2.76
N CYS A 45 13.56 3.80 -3.84
CA CYS A 45 12.78 5.04 -3.77
C CYS A 45 11.29 4.68 -3.79
N SER A 46 10.49 5.44 -3.05
CA SER A 46 9.05 5.19 -2.93
C SER A 46 8.29 6.50 -2.96
N PHE A 47 7.14 6.53 -3.63
CA PHE A 47 6.29 7.70 -3.65
C PHE A 47 4.80 7.32 -3.69
N SER A 48 3.97 8.25 -3.20
CA SER A 48 2.52 8.10 -3.17
C SER A 48 1.91 8.68 -4.44
N MET A 49 0.90 8.02 -5.00
CA MET A 49 0.10 8.58 -6.10
C MET A 49 -0.76 9.77 -5.66
N ASP A 50 -0.97 9.96 -4.35
CA ASP A 50 -1.69 11.13 -3.84
C ASP A 50 -0.97 12.43 -4.24
N ASP A 51 0.36 12.39 -4.46
CA ASP A 51 1.16 13.51 -4.98
C ASP A 51 0.68 14.01 -6.35
N TYR A 52 0.04 13.14 -7.13
CA TYR A 52 -0.43 13.43 -8.48
C TYR A 52 -1.91 13.88 -8.50
N HIS A 53 -2.50 14.21 -7.35
CA HIS A 53 -3.83 14.79 -7.31
C HIS A 53 -3.87 16.16 -8.01
N THR A 54 -4.70 16.28 -9.04
CA THR A 54 -4.88 17.52 -9.83
C THR A 54 -5.83 18.50 -9.15
N LEU A 55 -6.77 17.97 -8.37
CA LEU A 55 -7.82 18.74 -7.72
C LEU A 55 -7.58 18.79 -6.22
N ASN A 56 -7.68 19.98 -5.63
CA ASN A 56 -7.66 20.15 -4.18
C ASN A 56 -8.99 19.69 -3.55
N ARG A 57 -9.04 19.63 -2.20
CA ARG A 57 -10.24 19.19 -1.47
C ARG A 57 -11.50 20.00 -1.80
N ARG A 58 -11.36 21.32 -2.02
CA ARG A 58 -12.48 22.22 -2.32
C ARG A 58 -13.03 21.96 -3.72
N GLN A 59 -12.16 21.90 -4.73
CA GLN A 59 -12.52 21.62 -6.12
C GLN A 59 -13.22 20.27 -6.27
N ARG A 60 -12.73 19.22 -5.60
CA ARG A 60 -13.40 17.91 -5.59
C ARG A 60 -14.81 17.97 -5.03
N LYS A 61 -15.02 18.77 -3.98
CA LYS A 61 -16.34 18.97 -3.38
C LYS A 61 -17.28 19.75 -4.32
N GLU A 62 -16.79 20.79 -4.98
CA GLU A 62 -17.54 21.58 -5.97
C GLU A 62 -17.96 20.73 -7.19
N LEU A 63 -17.12 19.79 -7.60
CA LEU A 63 -17.39 18.86 -8.71
C LEU A 63 -18.13 17.58 -8.27
N GLU A 64 -18.44 17.44 -6.98
CA GLU A 64 -19.09 16.26 -6.40
C GLU A 64 -18.37 14.92 -6.69
N ILE A 65 -17.04 14.95 -6.84
CA ILE A 65 -16.22 13.75 -7.04
C ILE A 65 -15.35 13.46 -5.83
N THR A 66 -15.07 12.18 -5.61
CA THR A 66 -14.14 11.75 -4.55
C THR A 66 -12.69 11.71 -5.08
N PRO A 67 -11.66 11.68 -4.22
CA PRO A 67 -10.28 11.46 -4.70
C PRO A 67 -10.06 10.07 -5.32
N LEU A 68 -11.04 9.16 -5.24
CA LEU A 68 -10.98 7.85 -5.89
C LEU A 68 -11.43 7.93 -7.35
N HIS A 69 -12.09 9.02 -7.76
CA HIS A 69 -12.44 9.24 -9.15
C HIS A 69 -11.15 9.46 -9.98
N PRO A 70 -10.93 8.76 -11.10
CA PRO A 70 -9.69 8.87 -11.88
C PRO A 70 -9.36 10.30 -12.34
N LEU A 71 -10.37 11.13 -12.62
CA LEU A 71 -10.19 12.55 -12.96
C LEU A 71 -9.53 13.40 -11.85
N ALA A 72 -9.52 12.92 -10.60
CA ALA A 72 -8.88 13.63 -9.49
C ALA A 72 -7.36 13.45 -9.45
N THR A 73 -6.78 12.62 -10.33
CA THR A 73 -5.36 12.26 -10.35
C THR A 73 -4.82 12.31 -11.78
N ASP A 74 -3.63 12.90 -11.96
CA ASP A 74 -2.94 12.90 -13.24
C ASP A 74 -2.21 11.56 -13.47
N LEU A 75 -2.95 10.56 -13.95
CA LEU A 75 -2.41 9.23 -14.23
C LEU A 75 -1.44 9.23 -15.42
N ASN A 76 -1.54 10.22 -16.32
CA ASN A 76 -0.65 10.33 -17.48
C ASN A 76 0.71 10.86 -17.04
N LEU A 77 0.76 11.94 -16.26
CA LEU A 77 1.99 12.47 -15.68
C LEU A 77 2.68 11.43 -14.80
N LEU A 78 1.91 10.66 -14.03
CA LEU A 78 2.45 9.55 -13.26
C LEU A 78 3.13 8.50 -14.14
N ALA A 79 2.50 8.10 -15.25
CA ALA A 79 3.08 7.13 -16.17
C ALA A 79 4.36 7.67 -16.82
N GLU A 80 4.35 8.93 -17.27
CA GLU A 80 5.52 9.63 -17.82
C GLU A 80 6.68 9.64 -16.81
N HIS A 81 6.40 10.02 -15.57
CA HIS A 81 7.42 10.05 -14.51
C HIS A 81 7.96 8.65 -14.20
N LEU A 82 7.10 7.63 -14.18
CA LEU A 82 7.52 6.26 -13.92
C LEU A 82 8.41 5.72 -15.06
N GLU A 83 8.09 6.06 -16.31
CA GLU A 83 8.92 5.75 -17.48
C GLU A 83 10.30 6.43 -17.40
N ALA A 84 10.35 7.72 -17.07
CA ALA A 84 11.58 8.47 -16.88
C ALA A 84 12.46 7.88 -15.76
N LEU A 85 11.86 7.56 -14.61
CA LEU A 85 12.57 6.92 -13.51
C LEU A 85 13.10 5.53 -13.89
N ARG A 86 12.37 4.75 -14.70
CA ARG A 86 12.86 3.47 -15.25
C ARG A 86 14.06 3.64 -16.18
N ARG A 87 14.17 4.77 -16.89
CA ARG A 87 15.33 5.14 -17.72
C ARG A 87 16.51 5.70 -16.91
N GLY A 88 16.34 5.89 -15.60
CA GLY A 88 17.37 6.46 -14.74
C GLY A 88 17.38 7.99 -14.73
N GLU A 89 16.28 8.63 -15.15
CA GLU A 89 16.14 10.08 -15.20
C GLU A 89 15.50 10.60 -13.90
N THR A 90 15.92 11.78 -13.45
CA THR A 90 15.28 12.51 -12.34
C THR A 90 14.06 13.26 -12.86
N VAL A 91 12.99 13.27 -12.08
CA VAL A 91 11.73 13.98 -12.41
C VAL A 91 11.41 15.06 -11.39
N ASP A 92 10.67 16.09 -11.79
CA ASP A 92 10.10 17.09 -10.89
C ASP A 92 8.74 16.59 -10.37
N LYS A 93 8.80 15.72 -9.35
CA LYS A 93 7.63 15.06 -8.81
C LYS A 93 6.75 16.08 -8.05
N PRO A 94 5.44 16.16 -8.30
CA PRO A 94 4.55 16.97 -7.49
C PRO A 94 4.53 16.50 -6.04
N VAL A 95 4.05 17.36 -5.14
CA VAL A 95 3.86 17.05 -3.72
C VAL A 95 2.45 17.46 -3.32
N TYR A 96 1.73 16.55 -2.67
CA TYR A 96 0.40 16.84 -2.12
C TYR A 96 0.46 16.98 -0.60
N ASP A 97 0.13 18.16 -0.10
CA ASP A 97 0.09 18.41 1.34
C ASP A 97 -1.28 17.99 1.90
N HIS A 98 -1.30 16.93 2.71
CA HIS A 98 -2.51 16.44 3.35
C HIS A 98 -3.03 17.32 4.50
N SER A 99 -2.21 18.21 5.06
CA SER A 99 -2.65 19.14 6.12
C SER A 99 -3.63 20.15 5.53
N VAL A 100 -3.25 20.82 4.45
CA VAL A 100 -4.06 21.82 3.73
C VAL A 100 -4.93 21.22 2.62
N GLY A 101 -4.60 20.04 2.12
CA GLY A 101 -5.36 19.32 1.10
C GLY A 101 -5.21 19.86 -0.32
N THR A 102 -4.02 20.35 -0.68
CA THR A 102 -3.69 20.92 -1.99
C THR A 102 -2.25 20.58 -2.39
N SER A 103 -1.92 20.75 -3.68
CA SER A 103 -0.54 20.64 -4.18
C SER A 103 0.35 21.74 -3.57
N SER A 104 1.59 21.39 -3.23
CA SER A 104 2.60 22.27 -2.63
C SER A 104 3.84 22.46 -3.52
N GLY A 105 3.68 22.32 -4.84
CA GLY A 105 4.76 22.44 -5.82
C GLY A 105 5.39 21.10 -6.21
N THR A 106 6.62 21.14 -6.71
CA THR A 106 7.38 19.97 -7.17
C THR A 106 8.71 19.84 -6.42
N VAL A 107 9.24 18.62 -6.36
CA VAL A 107 10.56 18.30 -5.80
C VAL A 107 11.32 17.37 -6.73
N PRO A 108 12.65 17.54 -6.89
CA PRO A 108 13.46 16.59 -7.64
C PRO A 108 13.38 15.20 -7.01
N PHE A 109 13.04 14.19 -7.82
CA PHE A 109 12.91 12.81 -7.39
C PHE A 109 13.71 11.90 -8.33
N GLY A 110 14.74 11.26 -7.79
CA GLY A 110 15.67 10.43 -8.54
C GLY A 110 15.27 8.96 -8.60
N PRO A 111 15.82 8.19 -9.55
CA PRO A 111 15.59 6.76 -9.68
C PRO A 111 16.31 5.97 -8.57
N ALA A 112 15.86 4.75 -8.33
CA ALA A 112 16.56 3.76 -7.52
C ALA A 112 16.45 2.38 -8.17
N PRO A 113 17.29 1.40 -7.80
CA PRO A 113 17.20 0.06 -8.35
C PRO A 113 15.82 -0.60 -8.15
N VAL A 114 15.11 -0.21 -7.09
CA VAL A 114 13.72 -0.57 -6.85
C VAL A 114 12.88 0.70 -6.66
N ILE A 115 11.77 0.79 -7.37
CA ILE A 115 10.79 1.88 -7.22
C ILE A 115 9.52 1.29 -6.62
N ILE A 116 9.00 1.89 -5.55
CA ILE A 116 7.68 1.56 -5.02
C ILE A 116 6.71 2.70 -5.32
N VAL A 117 5.68 2.43 -6.13
CA VAL A 117 4.55 3.34 -6.33
C VAL A 117 3.35 2.80 -5.57
N GLU A 118 2.84 3.57 -4.61
CA GLU A 118 1.66 3.18 -3.84
C GLU A 118 0.51 4.17 -4.00
N GLY A 119 -0.73 3.68 -4.01
CA GLY A 119 -1.85 4.59 -4.20
C GLY A 119 -3.19 3.92 -4.41
N LEU A 120 -4.16 4.74 -4.82
CA LEU A 120 -5.51 4.31 -5.16
C LEU A 120 -5.58 3.65 -6.55
N HIS A 121 -4.74 4.08 -7.51
CA HIS A 121 -4.82 3.69 -8.92
C HIS A 121 -3.55 3.09 -9.58
N PRO A 122 -2.61 2.39 -8.90
CA PRO A 122 -1.40 1.90 -9.56
C PRO A 122 -1.64 1.00 -10.77
N PHE A 123 -2.75 0.26 -10.81
CA PHE A 123 -3.08 -0.71 -11.86
C PHE A 123 -4.29 -0.30 -12.69
N PHE A 124 -4.72 0.96 -12.61
CA PHE A 124 -5.98 1.40 -13.20
C PHE A 124 -5.94 1.43 -14.72
N THR A 125 -4.89 2.02 -15.30
CA THR A 125 -4.68 2.07 -16.75
C THR A 125 -3.78 0.94 -17.22
N GLU A 126 -3.92 0.54 -18.49
CA GLU A 126 -3.04 -0.45 -19.10
C GLU A 126 -1.58 0.02 -19.16
N GLN A 127 -1.37 1.30 -19.48
CA GLN A 127 -0.04 1.90 -19.48
C GLN A 127 0.66 1.73 -18.12
N LEU A 128 0.03 2.13 -17.02
CA LEU A 128 0.61 1.97 -15.68
C LEU A 128 0.88 0.49 -15.36
N ARG A 129 -0.05 -0.42 -15.69
CA ARG A 129 0.14 -1.86 -15.49
C ARG A 129 1.37 -2.39 -16.23
N SER A 130 1.62 -1.91 -17.45
CA SER A 130 2.76 -2.33 -18.26
C SER A 130 4.12 -1.87 -17.69
N LEU A 131 4.10 -0.81 -16.88
CA LEU A 131 5.30 -0.25 -16.24
C LEU A 131 5.60 -0.85 -14.87
N ILE A 132 4.76 -1.75 -14.35
CA ILE A 132 4.89 -2.34 -13.02
C ILE A 132 5.24 -3.82 -13.12
N ASP A 133 6.40 -4.19 -12.57
CA ASP A 133 6.94 -5.54 -12.65
C ASP A 133 6.32 -6.49 -11.61
N LEU A 134 5.85 -5.97 -10.47
CA LEU A 134 5.08 -6.73 -9.47
C LEU A 134 3.96 -5.87 -8.86
N LYS A 135 2.74 -6.41 -8.83
CA LYS A 135 1.51 -5.72 -8.45
C LYS A 135 0.94 -6.38 -7.18
N ILE A 136 0.99 -5.64 -6.09
CA ILE A 136 0.44 -6.04 -4.80
C ILE A 136 -0.83 -5.25 -4.52
N PHE A 137 -1.89 -5.93 -4.08
CA PHE A 137 -3.11 -5.28 -3.61
C PHE A 137 -3.33 -5.53 -2.12
N VAL A 138 -3.50 -4.46 -1.33
CA VAL A 138 -3.77 -4.52 0.11
C VAL A 138 -5.27 -4.36 0.37
N ASP A 139 -5.91 -5.43 0.83
CA ASP A 139 -7.37 -5.59 0.95
C ASP A 139 -7.81 -5.89 2.39
N PRO A 140 -7.74 -4.91 3.30
CA PRO A 140 -8.30 -5.07 4.63
C PRO A 140 -9.82 -5.10 4.57
N SER A 141 -10.42 -5.88 5.46
CA SER A 141 -11.87 -5.88 5.69
C SER A 141 -12.38 -4.48 6.06
N ARG A 142 -13.67 -4.24 5.80
CA ARG A 142 -14.31 -2.94 6.10
C ARG A 142 -14.20 -2.57 7.58
N SER A 143 -14.25 -3.51 8.51
CA SER A 143 -14.08 -3.27 9.96
C SER A 143 -12.67 -2.75 10.25
N VAL A 144 -11.65 -3.50 9.86
CA VAL A 144 -10.24 -3.15 10.05
C VAL A 144 -9.90 -1.80 9.41
N LYS A 145 -10.28 -1.60 8.14
CA LYS A 145 -10.04 -0.35 7.41
C LYS A 145 -10.67 0.85 8.11
N ARG A 146 -11.92 0.72 8.57
CA ARG A 146 -12.63 1.78 9.29
C ARG A 146 -11.93 2.12 10.60
N LEU A 147 -11.54 1.11 11.37
CA LEU A 147 -10.82 1.30 12.63
C LEU A 147 -9.51 2.08 12.39
N TRP A 148 -8.68 1.64 11.45
CA TRP A 148 -7.41 2.29 11.14
C TRP A 148 -7.59 3.72 10.63
N LYS A 149 -8.53 3.92 9.71
CA LYS A 149 -8.80 5.24 9.14
C LYS A 149 -9.32 6.22 10.21
N VAL A 150 -10.23 5.79 11.09
CA VAL A 150 -10.72 6.64 12.19
C VAL A 150 -9.59 6.96 13.17
N ARG A 151 -8.83 5.95 13.63
CA ARG A 151 -7.70 6.18 14.55
C ARG A 151 -6.70 7.19 13.98
N ARG A 152 -6.29 7.01 12.73
CA ARG A 152 -5.33 7.88 12.04
C ARG A 152 -5.90 9.28 11.76
N ASP A 153 -7.09 9.38 11.17
CA ASP A 153 -7.61 10.68 10.73
C ASP A 153 -8.07 11.54 11.90
N VAL A 154 -8.53 10.93 13.00
CA VAL A 154 -8.85 11.65 14.24
C VAL A 154 -7.57 12.04 14.99
N GLY A 155 -6.64 11.11 15.16
CA GLY A 155 -5.40 11.33 15.92
C GLY A 155 -4.41 12.25 15.22
N ASP A 156 -4.07 11.92 13.96
CA ASP A 156 -2.94 12.56 13.25
C ASP A 156 -3.38 13.78 12.42
N ARG A 157 -4.67 13.85 12.05
CA ARG A 157 -5.19 14.86 11.12
C ARG A 157 -6.29 15.75 11.71
N GLY A 158 -6.70 15.51 12.96
CA GLY A 158 -7.65 16.36 13.69
C GLY A 158 -9.10 16.32 13.17
N TYR A 159 -9.49 15.30 12.41
CA TYR A 159 -10.88 15.14 11.98
C TYR A 159 -11.77 14.65 13.12
N ARG A 160 -13.07 14.94 13.03
CA ARG A 160 -14.06 14.32 13.91
C ARG A 160 -14.43 12.92 13.41
N PRO A 161 -14.69 11.95 14.31
CA PRO A 161 -15.09 10.59 13.91
C PRO A 161 -16.28 10.57 12.92
N GLU A 162 -17.26 11.45 13.12
CA GLU A 162 -18.45 11.51 12.26
C GLU A 162 -18.09 11.95 10.83
N GLN A 163 -17.15 12.87 10.67
CA GLN A 163 -16.67 13.33 9.37
C GLN A 163 -15.96 12.21 8.62
N VAL A 164 -15.10 11.46 9.33
CA VAL A 164 -14.37 10.32 8.75
C VAL A 164 -15.34 9.23 8.30
N MET A 165 -16.36 8.94 9.11
CA MET A 165 -17.39 7.95 8.77
C MET A 165 -18.25 8.37 7.57
N ALA A 166 -18.66 9.63 7.50
CA ALA A 166 -19.39 10.16 6.36
C ALA A 166 -18.56 10.05 5.05
N GLU A 167 -17.27 10.40 5.13
CA GLU A 167 -16.33 10.28 4.01
C GLU A 167 -16.17 8.82 3.55
N ILE A 168 -16.06 7.87 4.48
CA ILE A 168 -15.97 6.44 4.16
C ILE A 168 -17.20 5.98 3.37
N LEU A 169 -18.40 6.35 3.82
CA LEU A 169 -19.64 5.94 3.16
C LEU A 169 -19.77 6.58 1.76
N GLN A 170 -19.42 7.86 1.63
CA GLN A 170 -19.45 8.58 0.36
C GLN A 170 -18.50 7.94 -0.67
N ARG A 171 -17.36 7.39 -0.23
CA ARG A 171 -16.34 6.81 -1.11
C ARG A 171 -16.59 5.37 -1.53
N GLU A 172 -17.51 4.66 -0.87
CA GLU A 172 -17.69 3.22 -1.12
C GLU A 172 -18.09 2.88 -2.57
N PRO A 173 -18.97 3.65 -3.25
CA PRO A 173 -19.27 3.43 -4.67
C PRO A 173 -18.01 3.57 -5.55
N ASP A 174 -17.28 4.67 -5.41
CA ASP A 174 -16.04 4.93 -6.18
C ASP A 174 -14.94 3.91 -5.86
N TYR A 175 -14.86 3.44 -4.62
CA TYR A 175 -13.95 2.34 -4.26
C TYR A 175 -14.26 1.09 -5.08
N LYS A 176 -15.54 0.73 -5.23
CA LYS A 176 -15.94 -0.43 -6.01
C LYS A 176 -15.68 -0.25 -7.51
N LEU A 177 -15.87 0.95 -8.04
CA LEU A 177 -15.70 1.22 -9.46
C LEU A 177 -14.23 1.37 -9.87
N TYR A 178 -13.41 2.02 -9.04
CA TYR A 178 -12.09 2.47 -9.47
C TYR A 178 -10.93 1.81 -8.72
N VAL A 179 -11.13 1.30 -7.51
CA VAL A 179 -10.05 0.74 -6.69
C VAL A 179 -10.14 -0.79 -6.60
N ASP A 180 -11.26 -1.34 -6.14
CA ASP A 180 -11.43 -2.79 -5.89
C ASP A 180 -11.25 -3.63 -7.17
N ILE A 181 -11.65 -3.10 -8.33
CA ILE A 181 -11.47 -3.76 -9.63
C ILE A 181 -10.01 -4.07 -9.95
N GLN A 182 -9.06 -3.27 -9.45
CA GLN A 182 -7.63 -3.45 -9.75
C GLN A 182 -7.05 -4.73 -9.15
N LYS A 183 -7.75 -5.35 -8.20
CA LYS A 183 -7.36 -6.61 -7.56
C LYS A 183 -7.24 -7.76 -8.56
N ILE A 184 -7.96 -7.72 -9.67
CA ILE A 184 -7.87 -8.74 -10.72
C ILE A 184 -6.51 -8.76 -11.43
N TYR A 185 -5.78 -7.63 -11.39
CA TYR A 185 -4.46 -7.49 -12.00
C TYR A 185 -3.33 -7.78 -11.02
N ALA A 186 -3.61 -7.95 -9.73
CA ALA A 186 -2.57 -8.14 -8.73
C ALA A 186 -2.06 -9.58 -8.74
N GLU A 187 -0.73 -9.76 -8.79
CA GLU A 187 -0.12 -11.08 -8.61
C GLU A 187 -0.14 -11.50 -7.14
N ILE A 188 -0.23 -10.54 -6.20
CA ILE A 188 -0.34 -10.78 -4.77
C ILE A 188 -1.47 -9.94 -4.17
N VAL A 189 -2.39 -10.57 -3.43
CA VAL A 189 -3.40 -9.90 -2.63
C VAL A 189 -3.16 -10.21 -1.15
N VAL A 190 -2.92 -9.16 -0.36
CA VAL A 190 -2.80 -9.23 1.10
C VAL A 190 -4.16 -8.90 1.71
N LYS A 191 -4.87 -9.91 2.20
CA LYS A 191 -6.14 -9.71 2.91
C LYS A 191 -5.91 -9.61 4.41
N ILE A 192 -6.45 -8.57 5.04
CA ILE A 192 -6.37 -8.37 6.49
C ILE A 192 -7.77 -8.38 7.08
N ARG A 193 -8.02 -9.24 8.06
CA ARG A 193 -9.31 -9.37 8.74
C ARG A 193 -9.11 -9.27 10.25
N ASP A 194 -10.22 -9.04 10.94
CA ASP A 194 -10.26 -9.20 12.39
C ASP A 194 -9.74 -10.60 12.76
N THR A 195 -8.93 -10.65 13.81
CA THR A 195 -8.46 -11.92 14.38
C THR A 195 -9.64 -12.75 14.89
N ARG A 196 -9.51 -14.08 14.84
CA ARG A 196 -10.43 -15.00 15.54
C ARG A 196 -10.05 -15.18 17.02
N PHE A 197 -8.85 -14.74 17.40
CA PHE A 197 -8.36 -14.81 18.78
C PHE A 197 -8.80 -13.56 19.53
N HIS A 198 -9.36 -13.76 20.72
CA HIS A 198 -9.76 -12.66 21.58
C HIS A 198 -8.92 -12.70 22.87
N PRO A 199 -8.34 -11.58 23.31
CA PRO A 199 -7.68 -11.53 24.60
C PRO A 199 -8.68 -11.92 25.69
N SER A 200 -8.17 -12.51 26.77
CA SER A 200 -8.99 -12.91 27.92
C SER A 200 -9.83 -11.72 28.40
N LEU A 201 -11.07 -11.96 28.82
CA LEU A 201 -11.92 -10.93 29.42
C LEU A 201 -11.29 -10.31 30.70
N LEU A 202 -10.28 -10.97 31.26
CA LEU A 202 -9.54 -10.54 32.43
C LEU A 202 -8.36 -9.59 32.10
N ASP A 203 -7.96 -9.48 30.83
CA ASP A 203 -6.92 -8.56 30.41
C ASP A 203 -7.47 -7.13 30.29
N ALA A 204 -7.22 -6.32 31.32
CA ALA A 204 -7.59 -4.89 31.35
C ALA A 204 -6.63 -3.99 30.53
N GLY A 205 -5.65 -4.58 29.83
CA GLY A 205 -4.71 -3.86 28.99
C GLY A 205 -5.31 -3.33 27.68
N PRO A 206 -4.61 -2.44 26.97
CA PRO A 206 -5.03 -2.03 25.63
C PRO A 206 -5.10 -3.26 24.73
N LYS A 207 -6.21 -3.40 23.98
CA LYS A 207 -6.38 -4.51 23.05
C LYS A 207 -5.22 -4.53 22.05
N PRO A 208 -4.48 -5.64 21.95
CA PRO A 208 -3.40 -5.75 20.98
C PRO A 208 -3.96 -5.73 19.55
N ASP A 209 -3.18 -5.17 18.62
CA ASP A 209 -3.52 -5.08 17.20
C ASP A 209 -3.30 -6.45 16.52
N TRP A 210 -4.18 -7.41 16.81
CA TRP A 210 -4.19 -8.75 16.24
C TRP A 210 -5.08 -8.83 15.01
N TYR A 211 -4.54 -9.41 13.94
CA TYR A 211 -5.25 -9.59 12.67
C TYR A 211 -5.06 -11.00 12.11
N SER A 212 -6.06 -11.47 11.39
CA SER A 212 -5.89 -12.60 10.48
C SER A 212 -5.41 -12.06 9.13
N VAL A 213 -4.22 -12.49 8.70
CA VAL A 213 -3.63 -12.08 7.42
C VAL A 213 -3.62 -13.28 6.48
N ARG A 214 -4.18 -13.11 5.28
CA ARG A 214 -4.15 -14.11 4.21
C ARG A 214 -3.41 -13.55 3.01
N LEU A 215 -2.36 -14.25 2.59
CA LEU A 215 -1.65 -13.98 1.35
C LEU A 215 -2.26 -14.84 0.24
N ILE A 216 -2.76 -14.20 -0.82
CA ILE A 216 -3.25 -14.88 -2.02
C ILE A 216 -2.27 -14.53 -3.13
N GLN A 217 -1.58 -15.52 -3.67
CA GLN A 217 -0.55 -15.32 -4.68
C GLN A 217 -0.91 -16.12 -5.93
N GLN A 218 -0.82 -15.47 -7.10
CA GLN A 218 -0.89 -16.17 -8.38
C GLN A 218 0.32 -17.09 -8.54
N MET A 219 0.13 -18.24 -9.18
CA MET A 219 1.24 -19.14 -9.45
C MET A 219 2.28 -18.41 -10.30
N LEU A 220 3.53 -18.42 -9.84
CA LEU A 220 4.63 -17.83 -10.59
C LEU A 220 5.19 -18.87 -11.57
N ASP A 221 5.46 -18.45 -12.80
CA ASP A 221 6.08 -19.30 -13.82
C ASP A 221 7.50 -19.73 -13.44
N GLN A 222 8.18 -18.93 -12.61
CA GLN A 222 9.51 -19.25 -12.11
C GLN A 222 9.47 -19.66 -10.62
N PRO A 223 10.18 -20.73 -10.25
CA PRO A 223 10.27 -21.15 -8.86
C PRO A 223 11.01 -20.09 -8.04
N VAL A 224 10.39 -19.68 -6.93
CA VAL A 224 11.05 -18.84 -5.93
C VAL A 224 12.04 -19.70 -5.14
N SER A 225 13.12 -19.09 -4.65
CA SER A 225 14.02 -19.75 -3.70
C SER A 225 13.24 -20.32 -2.53
N LYS A 226 13.60 -21.51 -2.06
CA LYS A 226 12.95 -22.17 -0.92
C LYS A 226 12.94 -21.22 0.28
N VAL A 227 11.75 -20.98 0.82
CA VAL A 227 11.54 -20.25 2.08
C VAL A 227 10.98 -21.26 3.08
N ASP A 228 11.75 -21.56 4.13
CA ASP A 228 11.30 -22.44 5.21
C ASP A 228 10.63 -21.62 6.31
N LEU A 229 9.46 -22.07 6.78
CA LEU A 229 8.82 -21.55 7.99
C LEU A 229 9.10 -22.50 9.15
N ALA A 230 10.05 -22.15 10.02
CA ALA A 230 10.38 -22.93 11.19
C ALA A 230 9.49 -22.55 12.38
N ILE A 231 8.77 -23.53 12.93
CA ILE A 231 7.91 -23.37 14.10
C ILE A 231 8.46 -24.23 15.23
N ASP A 232 8.80 -23.61 16.35
CA ASP A 232 9.29 -24.30 17.55
C ASP A 232 8.11 -24.80 18.39
N LEU A 233 7.69 -26.05 18.16
CA LEU A 233 6.54 -26.66 18.85
C LEU A 233 6.73 -26.75 20.37
N SER A 234 7.96 -26.76 20.87
CA SER A 234 8.24 -26.84 22.32
C SER A 234 7.87 -25.54 23.06
N LYS A 235 7.81 -24.43 22.33
CA LYS A 235 7.50 -23.10 22.85
C LYS A 235 6.01 -22.77 22.83
N ILE A 236 5.28 -23.28 21.82
CA ILE A 236 3.83 -23.13 21.68
C ILE A 236 3.07 -23.63 22.92
N MET A 237 3.59 -24.66 23.59
CA MET A 237 2.94 -25.27 24.75
C MET A 237 3.14 -24.48 26.05
N ARG A 238 3.84 -23.33 26.02
CA ARG A 238 4.06 -22.47 27.20
C ARG A 238 2.95 -21.43 27.30
N SER A 239 2.39 -21.27 28.50
CA SER A 239 1.35 -20.28 28.83
C SER A 239 1.77 -18.81 28.67
N SER A 240 3.03 -18.54 28.32
CA SER A 240 3.59 -17.22 28.06
C SER A 240 3.55 -16.81 26.57
N GLU A 241 3.10 -17.70 25.68
CA GLU A 241 3.01 -17.42 24.24
C GLU A 241 1.58 -17.11 23.80
N HIS A 242 1.46 -16.28 22.75
CA HIS A 242 0.17 -15.88 22.20
C HIS A 242 -0.37 -16.94 21.23
N ASP A 243 -1.69 -17.10 21.20
CA ASP A 243 -2.36 -17.97 20.25
C ASP A 243 -2.03 -17.57 18.79
N PHE A 244 -1.80 -18.56 17.93
CA PHE A 244 -1.63 -18.36 16.49
C PHE A 244 -2.21 -19.52 15.68
N SER A 245 -2.49 -19.27 14.40
CA SER A 245 -2.97 -20.28 13.45
C SER A 245 -2.37 -20.05 12.07
N ILE A 246 -2.07 -21.12 11.34
CA ILE A 246 -1.57 -21.07 9.96
C ILE A 246 -2.43 -22.00 9.10
N GLU A 247 -2.94 -21.49 7.99
CA GLU A 247 -3.81 -22.19 7.03
C GLU A 247 -3.26 -21.92 5.61
N PHE A 248 -3.29 -22.92 4.72
CA PHE A 248 -2.86 -22.82 3.31
C PHE A 248 -4.00 -23.18 2.36
#